data_AF-A0A6B1I4R9-F1
#
_entry.id   AF-A0A6B1I4R9-F1
#
_cell.length_a   1.000
_cell.length_b   1.000
_cell.length_c   1.000
_cell.angle_alpha   90.00
_cell.angle_beta   90.00
_cell.angle_gamma   90.00
#
_symmetry.space_group_name_H-M   'P 1'
#
loop_
_entity.id
_entity.type
_entity.pdbx_description
1 polymer ?
#
loop_
_entity_poly.entity_id
_entity_poly.type
_entity_poly.pdbx_seq_one_letter_code
_entity_poly.pdbx_strand_id
1 'polypeptide(L)'
;MVAKHLLTMLLLATLSFGPIGCAARLQSALVGSLIEDVSAATARHDDLDLVASGVPTFLLLLEGLLVANPQDPQLLLSAAEIYTSYATLVEADDPERAKHLYYRGKVNGLKALALRLSQPDLLQAPYAEFIRVTDDLDASYLPVVFWAASSWGAWISANIESMAALAELPKVIKLMQWIVDQDETFQ
;
A
#
# COMPACT_ATOMS: atom_id res chain seq x y z
N MET A 1 -12.49 9.33 55.69
CA MET A 1 -13.53 8.88 54.74
C MET A 1 -13.22 9.32 53.30
N VAL A 2 -12.77 10.56 53.08
CA VAL A 2 -12.46 11.12 51.74
C VAL A 2 -11.33 10.39 50.98
N ALA A 3 -10.23 10.01 51.65
CA ALA A 3 -9.11 9.32 51.00
C ALA A 3 -9.46 7.92 50.46
N LYS A 4 -10.45 7.25 51.07
CA LYS A 4 -10.91 5.93 50.64
C LYS A 4 -11.70 6.04 49.34
N HIS A 5 -12.56 7.05 49.22
CA HIS A 5 -13.31 7.32 47.99
C HIS A 5 -12.44 7.81 46.83
N LEU A 6 -11.36 8.56 47.11
CA LEU A 6 -10.41 9.01 46.10
C LEU A 6 -9.61 7.84 45.50
N LEU A 7 -9.20 6.88 46.34
CA LEU A 7 -8.49 5.67 45.91
C LEU A 7 -9.39 4.74 45.09
N THR A 8 -10.67 4.59 45.47
CA THR A 8 -11.63 3.77 44.71
C THR A 8 -11.98 4.39 43.36
N MET A 9 -12.03 5.72 43.25
CA MET A 9 -12.23 6.41 41.96
C MET A 9 -11.03 6.26 41.02
N LEU A 10 -9.80 6.29 41.55
CA LEU A 10 -8.59 6.12 40.73
C LEU A 10 -8.47 4.69 40.18
N LEU A 11 -8.83 3.66 40.97
CA LEU A 11 -8.86 2.27 40.51
C LEU A 11 -9.99 1.97 39.50
N LEU A 12 -11.14 2.66 39.60
CA LEU A 12 -12.24 2.52 38.62
C LEU A 12 -11.93 3.22 37.28
N ALA A 13 -11.15 4.31 37.31
CA ALA A 13 -10.73 5.05 36.12
C ALA A 13 -9.67 4.29 35.30
N THR A 14 -8.78 3.54 35.94
CA THR A 14 -7.81 2.68 35.25
C THR A 14 -8.43 1.41 34.65
N LEU A 15 -9.58 0.96 35.17
CA LEU A 15 -10.27 -0.23 34.68
C LEU A 15 -11.22 0.04 33.50
N SER A 16 -11.54 1.31 33.25
CA SER A 16 -12.38 1.75 32.13
C SER A 16 -11.60 2.08 30.85
N PHE A 17 -10.26 2.13 30.92
CA PHE A 17 -9.37 2.02 29.75
C PHE A 17 -9.08 0.54 29.45
N GLY A 18 -10.14 -0.18 29.07
CA GLY A 18 -10.09 -1.63 28.85
C GLY A 18 -9.24 -2.07 27.63
N PRO A 19 -8.87 -3.36 27.58
CA PRO A 19 -7.87 -3.98 26.67
C PRO A 19 -8.28 -4.09 25.19
N ILE A 20 -9.37 -3.42 24.77
CA ILE A 20 -9.95 -3.55 23.42
C ILE A 20 -8.95 -3.11 22.34
N GLY A 21 -8.10 -2.12 22.67
CA GLY A 21 -7.04 -1.66 21.76
C GLY A 21 -5.92 -2.67 21.55
N CYS A 22 -5.60 -3.53 22.53
CA CYS A 22 -4.54 -4.54 22.37
C CYS A 22 -5.02 -5.72 21.51
N ALA A 23 -6.25 -6.20 21.74
CA ALA A 23 -6.80 -7.32 20.97
C ALA A 23 -6.98 -6.96 19.48
N ALA A 24 -7.50 -5.76 19.19
CA ALA A 24 -7.65 -5.27 17.82
C ALA A 24 -6.30 -5.10 17.11
N ARG A 25 -5.28 -4.57 17.81
CA ARG A 25 -3.92 -4.40 17.25
C ARG A 25 -3.19 -5.73 17.04
N LEU A 26 -3.40 -6.71 17.93
CA LEU A 26 -2.86 -8.06 17.76
C LEU A 26 -3.49 -8.75 16.54
N GLN A 27 -4.80 -8.61 16.37
CA GLN A 27 -5.51 -9.18 15.25
C GLN A 27 -5.09 -8.54 13.92
N SER A 28 -4.91 -7.22 13.87
CA SER A 28 -4.41 -6.54 12.66
C SER A 28 -2.98 -6.95 12.33
N ALA A 29 -2.10 -7.08 13.34
CA ALA A 29 -0.71 -7.51 13.13
C ALA A 29 -0.61 -8.94 12.58
N LEU A 30 -1.39 -9.87 13.13
CA LEU A 30 -1.42 -11.27 12.65
C LEU A 30 -1.95 -11.38 11.22
N VAL A 31 -3.00 -10.62 10.90
CA VAL A 31 -3.52 -10.56 9.53
C VAL A 31 -2.48 -9.96 8.59
N GLY A 32 -1.82 -8.86 8.98
CA GLY A 32 -0.74 -8.25 8.20
C GLY A 32 0.39 -9.24 7.88
N SER A 33 0.88 -9.98 8.89
CA SER A 33 1.91 -11.00 8.66
C SER A 33 1.47 -12.13 7.74
N LEU A 34 0.21 -12.59 7.85
CA LEU A 34 -0.32 -13.62 6.97
C LEU A 34 -0.38 -13.15 5.51
N ILE A 35 -0.80 -11.90 5.29
CA ILE A 35 -0.86 -11.31 3.95
C ILE A 35 0.54 -11.25 3.33
N GLU A 36 1.54 -10.79 4.09
CA GLU A 36 2.93 -10.70 3.63
C GLU A 36 3.50 -12.08 3.29
N ASP A 37 3.30 -13.07 4.16
CA ASP A 37 3.74 -14.45 3.93
C ASP A 37 3.11 -15.07 2.68
N VAL A 38 1.80 -14.84 2.47
CA VAL A 38 1.09 -15.34 1.28
C VAL A 38 1.56 -14.64 0.01
N SER A 39 1.79 -13.32 0.03
CA SER A 39 2.35 -12.59 -1.12
C SER A 39 3.73 -13.15 -1.48
N ALA A 40 4.61 -13.30 -0.49
CA ALA A 40 5.96 -13.82 -0.67
C ALA A 40 5.97 -15.27 -1.18
N ALA A 41 5.08 -16.13 -0.68
CA ALA A 41 4.94 -17.51 -1.15
C ALA A 41 4.42 -17.58 -2.59
N THR A 42 3.45 -16.73 -2.93
CA THR A 42 2.87 -16.64 -4.29
C THR A 42 3.92 -16.16 -5.29
N ALA A 43 4.69 -15.12 -4.96
CA ALA A 43 5.72 -14.56 -5.83
C ALA A 43 6.87 -15.53 -6.14
N ARG A 44 7.09 -16.53 -5.28
CA ARG A 44 8.14 -17.56 -5.42
C ARG A 44 7.61 -18.90 -5.93
N HIS A 45 6.32 -19.00 -6.22
CA HIS A 45 5.71 -20.24 -6.65
C HIS A 45 6.09 -20.56 -8.11
N ASP A 46 6.33 -21.84 -8.40
CA ASP A 46 6.79 -22.32 -9.72
C ASP A 46 5.63 -22.72 -10.65
N ASP A 47 4.50 -23.16 -10.10
CA ASP A 47 3.26 -23.40 -10.85
C ASP A 47 2.51 -22.09 -11.16
N LEU A 48 2.71 -21.57 -12.38
CA LEU A 48 2.05 -20.36 -12.86
C LEU A 48 0.53 -20.52 -13.01
N ASP A 49 0.03 -21.71 -13.36
CA ASP A 49 -1.40 -21.96 -13.52
C ASP A 49 -2.11 -21.92 -12.16
N LEU A 50 -1.47 -22.46 -11.13
CA LEU A 50 -1.95 -22.37 -9.74
C LEU A 50 -1.97 -20.91 -9.26
N VAL A 51 -0.89 -20.15 -9.50
CA VAL A 51 -0.84 -18.73 -9.14
C VAL A 51 -1.94 -17.95 -9.87
N ALA A 52 -2.06 -18.12 -11.19
CA ALA A 52 -3.03 -17.41 -12.00
C ALA A 52 -4.48 -17.69 -11.56
N SER A 53 -4.77 -18.91 -11.12
CA SER A 53 -6.09 -19.31 -10.61
C SER A 53 -6.34 -18.90 -9.16
N GLY A 54 -5.30 -18.84 -8.32
CA GLY A 54 -5.39 -18.53 -6.89
C GLY A 54 -5.40 -17.02 -6.57
N VAL A 55 -4.60 -16.22 -7.28
CA VAL A 55 -4.47 -14.78 -7.03
C VAL A 55 -5.81 -14.02 -7.05
N PRO A 56 -6.76 -14.29 -7.98
CA PRO A 56 -8.07 -13.63 -7.95
C PRO A 56 -8.81 -13.77 -6.61
N THR A 57 -8.75 -14.94 -5.96
CA THR A 57 -9.37 -15.14 -4.64
C THR A 57 -8.63 -14.35 -3.57
N PHE A 58 -7.30 -14.29 -3.64
CA PHE A 58 -6.50 -13.54 -2.68
C PHE A 58 -6.74 -12.02 -2.81
N LEU A 59 -6.92 -11.50 -4.02
CA LEU A 59 -7.35 -10.11 -4.27
C LEU A 59 -8.69 -9.80 -3.59
N LEU A 60 -9.69 -10.68 -3.70
CA LEU A 60 -10.99 -10.49 -3.05
C LEU A 60 -10.89 -10.52 -1.53
N LEU A 61 -10.02 -11.36 -0.97
CA LEU A 61 -9.74 -11.38 0.46
C LEU A 61 -9.14 -10.04 0.92
N LEU A 62 -8.12 -9.54 0.21
CA LEU A 62 -7.52 -8.23 0.48
C LEU A 62 -8.53 -7.10 0.40
N GLU A 63 -9.41 -7.11 -0.60
CA GLU A 63 -10.51 -6.15 -0.70
C GLU A 63 -11.43 -6.22 0.52
N GLY A 64 -11.84 -7.42 0.95
CA GLY A 64 -12.66 -7.58 2.15
C GLY A 64 -12.00 -7.03 3.42
N LEU A 65 -10.69 -7.23 3.58
CA LEU A 65 -9.91 -6.68 4.68
C LEU A 65 -9.80 -5.15 4.61
N LEU A 66 -9.63 -4.58 3.41
CA LEU A 66 -9.61 -3.14 3.18
C LEU A 66 -10.98 -2.49 3.38
N VAL A 67 -12.09 -3.19 3.13
CA VAL A 67 -13.43 -2.70 3.53
C VAL A 67 -13.52 -2.52 5.04
N ALA A 68 -12.97 -3.48 5.80
CA ALA A 68 -12.96 -3.39 7.26
C ALA A 68 -11.96 -2.35 7.79
N ASN A 69 -10.78 -2.23 7.17
CA ASN A 69 -9.68 -1.35 7.59
C ASN A 69 -9.12 -0.55 6.40
N PRO A 70 -9.83 0.49 5.92
CA PRO A 70 -9.52 1.17 4.66
C PRO A 70 -8.26 2.03 4.67
N GLN A 71 -7.67 2.24 5.85
CA GLN A 71 -6.46 3.05 6.05
C GLN A 71 -5.31 2.22 6.65
N ASP A 72 -5.38 0.89 6.57
CA ASP A 72 -4.27 0.04 6.98
C ASP A 72 -3.14 0.15 5.93
N PRO A 73 -1.97 0.71 6.30
CA PRO A 73 -0.90 0.96 5.33
C PRO A 73 -0.25 -0.33 4.81
N GLN A 74 -0.28 -1.43 5.59
CA GLN A 74 0.27 -2.73 5.14
C GLN A 74 -0.67 -3.39 4.14
N LEU A 75 -1.98 -3.36 4.38
CA LEU A 75 -2.97 -3.91 3.44
C LEU A 75 -2.97 -3.12 2.13
N LEU A 76 -2.88 -1.79 2.18
CA LEU A 76 -2.80 -0.94 0.99
C LEU A 76 -1.52 -1.21 0.19
N LEU A 77 -0.38 -1.36 0.87
CA LEU A 77 0.88 -1.70 0.21
C LEU A 77 0.82 -3.08 -0.45
N SER A 78 0.32 -4.09 0.27
CA SER A 78 0.15 -5.45 -0.24
C SER A 78 -0.78 -5.47 -1.46
N ALA A 79 -1.89 -4.72 -1.41
CA ALA A 79 -2.78 -4.56 -2.54
C ALA A 79 -2.07 -3.92 -3.75
N ALA A 80 -1.26 -2.87 -3.53
CA ALA A 80 -0.49 -2.23 -4.59
C ALA A 80 0.44 -3.23 -5.29
N GLU A 81 1.17 -4.03 -4.51
CA GLU A 81 2.07 -5.08 -4.98
C GLU A 81 1.35 -6.13 -5.81
N ILE A 82 0.32 -6.78 -5.24
CA ILE A 82 -0.28 -7.93 -5.89
C ILE A 82 -1.14 -7.54 -7.09
N TYR A 83 -1.86 -6.42 -7.06
CA TYR A 83 -2.61 -5.96 -8.24
C TYR A 83 -1.66 -5.65 -9.39
N THR A 84 -0.51 -5.03 -9.12
CA THR A 84 0.48 -4.68 -10.14
C THR A 84 1.12 -5.95 -10.70
N SER A 85 1.59 -6.85 -9.84
CA SER A 85 2.23 -8.10 -10.26
C SER A 85 1.28 -9.01 -11.05
N TYR A 86 0.03 -9.13 -10.60
CA TYR A 86 -0.98 -9.92 -11.30
C TYR A 86 -1.43 -9.28 -12.61
N ALA A 87 -1.52 -7.94 -12.68
CA ALA A 87 -1.80 -7.24 -13.93
C ALA A 87 -0.74 -7.57 -14.98
N THR A 88 0.54 -7.60 -14.62
CA THR A 88 1.63 -7.98 -15.53
C THR A 88 1.48 -9.40 -16.08
N LEU A 89 1.01 -10.35 -15.27
CA LEU A 89 0.74 -11.71 -15.72
C LEU A 89 -0.42 -11.77 -16.74
N VAL A 90 -1.43 -10.94 -16.57
CA VAL A 90 -2.66 -10.92 -17.40
C VAL A 90 -2.50 -10.07 -18.66
N GLU A 91 -1.57 -9.12 -18.68
CA GLU A 91 -1.44 -8.08 -19.71
C GLU A 91 -1.31 -8.61 -21.14
N ALA A 92 -0.59 -9.71 -21.34
CA ALA A 92 -0.38 -10.29 -22.66
C ALA A 92 -1.69 -10.84 -23.28
N ASP A 93 -2.56 -11.41 -22.45
CA ASP A 93 -3.79 -12.08 -22.89
C ASP A 93 -5.01 -11.14 -22.87
N ASP A 94 -5.07 -10.23 -21.88
CA ASP A 94 -6.19 -9.31 -21.66
C ASP A 94 -5.68 -7.92 -21.21
N PRO A 95 -5.20 -7.08 -22.15
CA PRO A 95 -4.60 -5.79 -21.84
C PRO A 95 -5.62 -4.81 -21.21
N GLU A 96 -6.90 -4.87 -21.59
CA GLU A 96 -7.93 -4.01 -21.02
C GLU A 96 -8.19 -4.36 -19.55
N ARG A 97 -8.25 -5.65 -19.21
CA ARG A 97 -8.30 -6.08 -17.80
C ARG A 97 -7.05 -5.67 -17.04
N ALA A 98 -5.86 -5.79 -17.64
CA ALA A 98 -4.61 -5.37 -17.01
C ALA A 98 -4.60 -3.85 -16.70
N LYS A 99 -5.10 -2.99 -17.60
CA LYS A 99 -5.28 -1.54 -17.34
C LYS A 99 -6.06 -1.28 -16.06
N HIS A 100 -7.17 -1.99 -15.85
CA HIS A 100 -8.00 -1.86 -14.65
C HIS A 100 -7.28 -2.36 -13.38
N LEU A 101 -6.53 -3.45 -13.48
CA LEU A 101 -5.75 -4.00 -12.37
C LEU A 101 -4.59 -3.06 -11.98
N TYR A 102 -3.82 -2.56 -12.95
CA TYR A 102 -2.78 -1.56 -12.71
C TYR A 102 -3.33 -0.29 -12.07
N TYR A 103 -4.51 0.18 -12.49
CA TYR A 103 -5.18 1.30 -11.84
C TYR A 103 -5.46 1.03 -10.35
N ARG A 104 -5.95 -0.16 -10.01
CA ARG A 104 -6.15 -0.55 -8.60
C ARG A 104 -4.82 -0.60 -7.83
N GLY A 105 -3.76 -1.11 -8.46
CA GLY A 105 -2.40 -1.07 -7.90
C GLY A 105 -1.97 0.35 -7.57
N LYS A 106 -2.01 1.25 -8.56
CA LYS A 106 -1.69 2.68 -8.43
C LYS A 106 -2.47 3.35 -7.29
N VAL A 107 -3.80 3.15 -7.26
CA VAL A 107 -4.66 3.78 -6.26
C VAL A 107 -4.28 3.34 -4.85
N ASN A 108 -4.03 2.05 -4.63
CA ASN A 108 -3.64 1.55 -3.31
C ASN A 108 -2.21 1.98 -2.92
N GLY A 109 -1.27 1.97 -3.87
CA GLY A 109 0.11 2.42 -3.63
C GLY A 109 0.19 3.90 -3.26
N LEU A 110 -0.52 4.76 -4.00
CA LEU A 110 -0.59 6.19 -3.68
C LEU A 110 -1.29 6.45 -2.34
N LYS A 111 -2.34 5.70 -1.99
CA LYS A 111 -2.97 5.79 -0.66
C LYS A 111 -2.01 5.36 0.45
N ALA A 112 -1.28 4.26 0.27
CA ALA A 112 -0.30 3.78 1.24
C ALA A 112 0.80 4.85 1.49
N LEU A 113 1.29 5.47 0.41
CA LEU A 113 2.28 6.55 0.51
C LEU A 113 1.69 7.80 1.19
N ALA A 114 0.49 8.22 0.79
CA ALA A 114 -0.18 9.39 1.36
C ALA A 114 -0.35 9.31 2.89
N LEU A 115 -0.65 8.12 3.43
CA LEU A 115 -0.82 7.91 4.87
C LEU A 115 0.46 8.13 5.69
N ARG A 116 1.64 8.11 5.05
CA ARG A 116 2.93 8.30 5.74
C ARG A 116 3.48 9.71 5.57
N LEU A 117 3.08 10.44 4.53
CA LEU A 117 3.57 11.79 4.25
C LEU A 117 2.99 12.82 5.23
N SER A 118 3.77 13.86 5.53
CA SER A 118 3.27 15.02 6.30
C SER A 118 2.35 15.91 5.45
N GLN A 119 2.59 15.96 4.14
CA GLN A 119 1.83 16.73 3.15
C GLN A 119 1.33 15.81 2.02
N PRO A 120 0.30 14.98 2.26
CA PRO A 120 -0.20 14.02 1.26
C PRO A 120 -0.72 14.67 -0.03
N ASP A 121 -1.18 15.92 0.04
CA ASP A 121 -1.70 16.67 -1.11
C ASP A 121 -0.64 16.90 -2.21
N LEU A 122 0.65 16.82 -1.87
CA LEU A 122 1.74 16.93 -2.85
C LEU A 122 1.66 15.86 -3.93
N LEU A 123 1.10 14.67 -3.64
CA LEU A 123 0.94 13.61 -4.64
C LEU A 123 0.04 14.04 -5.81
N GLN A 124 -0.95 14.89 -5.54
CA GLN A 124 -1.88 15.43 -6.55
C GLN A 124 -1.42 16.76 -7.13
N ALA A 125 -0.48 17.45 -6.49
CA ALA A 125 -0.01 18.77 -6.89
C ALA A 125 0.67 18.77 -8.28
N PRO A 126 0.74 19.93 -8.98
CA PRO A 126 1.54 20.07 -10.20
C PRO A 126 3.01 19.67 -9.97
N TYR A 127 3.71 19.27 -11.02
CA TYR A 127 5.08 18.75 -10.89
C TYR A 127 6.03 19.69 -10.12
N ALA A 128 5.93 21.00 -10.34
CA ALA A 128 6.76 22.00 -9.66
C ALA A 128 6.65 21.99 -8.13
N GLU A 129 5.49 21.58 -7.59
CA GLU A 129 5.26 21.42 -6.16
C GLU A 129 5.54 19.98 -5.71
N PHE A 130 5.15 19.01 -6.53
CA PHE A 130 5.32 17.57 -6.28
C PHE A 130 6.76 17.20 -5.91
N ILE A 131 7.77 17.85 -6.49
CA ILE A 131 9.19 17.54 -6.21
C ILE A 131 9.54 17.60 -4.71
N ARG A 132 8.78 18.36 -3.92
CA ARG A 132 8.94 18.45 -2.46
C ARG A 132 8.48 17.21 -1.70
N VAL A 133 7.79 16.26 -2.36
CA VAL A 133 7.39 15.01 -1.72
C VAL A 133 8.58 14.24 -1.15
N THR A 134 9.75 14.37 -1.79
CA THR A 134 10.98 13.71 -1.33
C THR A 134 11.60 14.34 -0.08
N ASP A 135 11.14 15.53 0.33
CA ASP A 135 11.64 16.22 1.53
C ASP A 135 11.26 15.47 2.82
N ASP A 136 10.15 14.71 2.77
CA ASP A 136 9.63 13.90 3.88
C ASP A 136 10.17 12.46 3.90
N LEU A 137 10.85 12.02 2.83
CA LEU A 137 11.19 10.62 2.64
C LEU A 137 12.56 10.27 3.23
N ASP A 138 12.61 9.14 3.91
CA ASP A 138 13.84 8.48 4.36
C ASP A 138 13.84 7.00 3.96
N ALA A 139 14.90 6.27 4.28
CA ALA A 139 15.05 4.86 3.91
C ALA A 139 13.88 3.95 4.37
N SER A 140 13.14 4.32 5.43
CA SER A 140 11.99 3.55 5.90
C SER A 140 10.78 3.62 4.95
N TYR A 141 10.77 4.58 4.03
CA TYR A 141 9.74 4.74 3.00
C TYR A 141 10.00 3.90 1.76
N LEU A 142 11.19 3.29 1.64
CA LEU A 142 11.63 2.62 0.41
C LEU A 142 10.59 1.63 -0.14
N PRO A 143 10.02 0.69 0.65
CA PRO A 143 9.04 -0.25 0.12
C PRO A 143 7.76 0.41 -0.38
N VAL A 144 7.26 1.44 0.32
CA VAL A 144 6.00 2.10 -0.06
C VAL A 144 6.19 3.01 -1.27
N VAL A 145 7.33 3.69 -1.38
CA VAL A 145 7.65 4.54 -2.53
C VAL A 145 7.89 3.67 -3.77
N PHE A 146 8.58 2.54 -3.61
CA PHE A 146 8.78 1.56 -4.68
C PHE A 146 7.45 1.09 -5.26
N TRP A 147 6.56 0.51 -4.45
CA TRP A 147 5.30 0.00 -4.96
C TRP A 147 4.35 1.11 -5.44
N ALA A 148 4.37 2.31 -4.84
CA ALA A 148 3.63 3.45 -5.35
C ALA A 148 4.15 3.90 -6.74
N ALA A 149 5.46 4.02 -6.92
CA ALA A 149 6.06 4.44 -8.19
C ALA A 149 5.91 3.37 -9.27
N SER A 150 6.17 2.10 -8.95
CA SER A 150 6.07 0.97 -9.88
C SER A 150 4.66 0.76 -10.38
N SER A 151 3.66 0.74 -9.47
CA SER A 151 2.25 0.59 -9.86
C SER A 151 1.74 1.80 -10.66
N TRP A 152 2.19 3.01 -10.34
CA TRP A 152 1.89 4.22 -11.11
C TRP A 152 2.51 4.17 -12.50
N GLY A 153 3.80 3.83 -12.60
CA GLY A 153 4.49 3.69 -13.89
C GLY A 153 3.85 2.62 -14.77
N ALA A 154 3.48 1.48 -14.21
CA ALA A 154 2.78 0.41 -14.93
C ALA A 154 1.41 0.87 -15.45
N TRP A 155 0.64 1.60 -14.64
CA TRP A 155 -0.61 2.21 -15.09
C TRP A 155 -0.39 3.22 -16.23
N ILE A 156 0.66 4.06 -16.17
CA ILE A 156 0.99 4.98 -17.27
C ILE A 156 1.34 4.19 -18.53
N SER A 157 2.17 3.16 -18.42
CA SER A 157 2.57 2.29 -19.55
C SER A 157 1.35 1.67 -20.23
N ALA A 158 0.42 1.15 -19.44
CA ALA A 158 -0.82 0.58 -19.95
C ALA A 158 -1.80 1.63 -20.51
N ASN A 159 -1.57 2.93 -20.32
CA ASN A 159 -2.42 4.03 -20.80
C ASN A 159 -1.62 5.06 -21.61
N ILE A 160 -0.62 4.61 -22.37
CA ILE A 160 0.32 5.47 -23.11
C ILE A 160 -0.37 6.38 -24.14
N GLU A 161 -1.56 6.00 -24.61
CA GLU A 161 -2.42 6.78 -25.50
C GLU A 161 -3.04 8.01 -24.83
N SER A 162 -3.05 8.06 -23.49
CA SER A 162 -3.64 9.15 -22.71
C SER A 162 -2.61 10.23 -22.41
N MET A 163 -2.80 11.42 -22.98
CA MET A 163 -1.99 12.60 -22.66
C MET A 163 -2.04 12.94 -21.16
N ALA A 164 -3.16 12.67 -20.49
CA ALA A 164 -3.29 12.88 -19.05
C ALA A 164 -2.42 11.90 -18.25
N ALA A 165 -2.33 10.63 -18.67
CA ALA A 165 -1.44 9.66 -18.03
C ALA A 165 0.04 10.02 -18.28
N LEU A 166 0.40 10.39 -19.51
CA LEU A 166 1.75 10.83 -19.86
C LEU A 166 2.21 12.06 -19.07
N ALA A 167 1.30 13.00 -18.79
CA ALA A 167 1.61 14.19 -18.00
C ALA A 167 2.02 13.88 -16.55
N GLU A 168 1.68 12.69 -16.03
CA GLU A 168 2.08 12.24 -14.70
C GLU A 168 3.47 11.58 -14.67
N LEU A 169 4.04 11.20 -15.83
CA LEU A 169 5.32 10.49 -15.93
C LEU A 169 6.49 11.17 -15.20
N PRO A 170 6.66 12.51 -15.24
CA PRO A 170 7.74 13.17 -14.48
C PRO A 170 7.67 12.92 -12.97
N LYS A 171 6.47 12.74 -12.40
CA LYS A 171 6.29 12.43 -10.98
C LYS A 171 6.81 11.04 -10.65
N VAL A 172 6.48 10.06 -11.49
CA VAL A 172 7.00 8.68 -11.36
C VAL A 172 8.52 8.67 -11.46
N ILE A 173 9.09 9.36 -12.46
CA ILE A 173 10.55 9.46 -12.62
C ILE A 173 11.22 10.03 -11.37
N LYS A 174 10.64 11.08 -10.76
CA LYS A 174 11.18 11.68 -9.53
C LYS A 174 11.19 10.69 -8.35
N LEU A 175 10.14 9.88 -8.19
CA LEU A 175 10.12 8.84 -7.15
C LEU A 175 11.11 7.70 -7.45
N MET A 176 11.21 7.28 -8.71
CA MET A 176 12.19 6.26 -9.14
C MET A 176 13.64 6.72 -8.94
N GLN A 177 13.94 7.98 -9.23
CA GLN A 177 15.25 8.56 -8.93
C GLN A 177 15.55 8.52 -7.43
N TRP A 178 14.59 8.88 -6.59
CA TRP A 178 14.75 8.80 -5.14
C TRP A 178 15.01 7.35 -4.68
N ILE A 179 14.31 6.35 -5.25
CA ILE A 179 14.54 4.92 -4.96
C ILE A 179 15.99 4.53 -5.28
N VAL A 180 16.47 4.87 -6.48
CA VAL A 180 17.85 4.56 -6.92
C VAL A 180 18.89 5.25 -6.02
N ASP A 181 18.63 6.48 -5.58
CA ASP A 181 19.51 7.21 -4.67
C ASP A 181 19.55 6.56 -3.26
N GLN A 182 18.49 5.83 -2.86
CA GLN A 182 18.48 5.07 -1.60
C GLN A 182 19.13 3.69 -1.74
N ASP A 183 18.68 2.90 -2.73
CA ASP A 183 19.15 1.55 -3.01
C ASP A 183 18.80 1.17 -4.46
N GLU A 184 19.81 1.19 -5.34
CA GLU A 184 19.68 0.80 -6.74
C GLU A 184 19.30 -0.68 -6.93
N THR A 185 19.51 -1.53 -5.93
CA THR A 185 19.26 -2.98 -6.01
C THR A 185 17.89 -3.41 -5.50
N PHE A 186 17.07 -2.47 -5.01
CA PHE A 186 15.75 -2.76 -4.45
C PHE A 186 14.76 -3.24 -5.53
N GLN A 187 14.00 -4.29 -5.21
CA GLN A 187 12.98 -4.91 -6.08
C GLN A 187 11.76 -5.36 -5.27
#